data_AF-A0A2N0LQ19-F1
#
_entry.id   AF-A0A2N0LQ19-F1
#
_cell.length_a   1.000
_cell.length_b   1.000
_cell.length_c   1.000
_cell.angle_alpha   90.00
_cell.angle_beta   90.00
_cell.angle_gamma   90.00
#
_symmetry.space_group_name_H-M   'P 1'
#
loop_
_entity.id
_entity.type
_entity.pdbx_description
1 polymer ?
#
loop_
_entity_poly.entity_id
_entity_poly.type
_entity_poly.pdbx_seq_one_letter_code
_entity_poly.pdbx_strand_id
1 'polypeptide(L)'
;MVFVWIGVAGIWGGFHHGFVAAHETASAVSWSAISLLIAVAISYLLAASINSVLGKGRGQPLLIIRAISLAAFFLLVVSGNATITTLMLTEGVAMAIVVGLWVYAWQKEQPGGSLVLAAIFLSLLAAALKASSAQITLAGWEFDPNSLYHVAQMPGIWLMLIAIQRRADVMEEQPVWQSGGAAAPA
;
A
#
# COMPACT_ATOMS: atom_id res chain seq x y z
N MET A 1 -0.76 -10.34 5.49
CA MET A 1 -1.87 -10.12 4.53
C MET A 1 -1.56 -9.03 3.51
N VAL A 2 -1.05 -7.84 3.89
CA VAL A 2 -0.73 -6.75 2.94
C VAL A 2 0.14 -7.22 1.75
N PHE A 3 1.27 -7.88 2.01
CA PHE A 3 2.18 -8.37 0.95
C PHE A 3 1.55 -9.42 0.04
N VAL A 4 0.64 -10.25 0.56
CA VAL A 4 -0.07 -11.24 -0.26
C VAL A 4 -0.90 -10.53 -1.31
N TRP A 5 -1.69 -9.53 -0.90
CA TRP A 5 -2.51 -8.75 -1.82
C TRP A 5 -1.69 -7.90 -2.79
N ILE A 6 -0.58 -7.30 -2.33
CA ILE A 6 0.36 -6.59 -3.21
C ILE A 6 0.96 -7.55 -4.24
N GLY A 7 1.38 -8.76 -3.82
CA GLY A 7 1.92 -9.78 -4.72
C GLY A 7 0.91 -10.26 -5.75
N VAL A 8 -0.32 -10.57 -5.31
CA VAL A 8 -1.42 -10.97 -6.20
C VAL A 8 -1.74 -9.86 -7.21
N ALA A 9 -1.86 -8.61 -6.75
CA ALA A 9 -2.09 -7.46 -7.62
C ALA A 9 -0.94 -7.23 -8.61
N GLY A 10 0.31 -7.40 -8.17
CA GLY A 10 1.49 -7.27 -9.01
C GLY A 10 1.57 -8.32 -10.11
N ILE A 11 1.34 -9.60 -9.77
CA ILE A 11 1.31 -10.70 -10.75
C ILE A 11 0.17 -10.48 -11.75
N TRP A 12 -1.03 -10.16 -11.27
CA TRP A 12 -2.19 -9.94 -12.14
C TRP A 12 -2.03 -8.69 -13.02
N GLY A 13 -1.44 -7.62 -12.49
CA GLY A 13 -1.08 -6.42 -13.26
C GLY A 13 -0.06 -6.70 -14.36
N GLY A 14 0.99 -7.47 -14.06
CA GLY A 14 1.98 -7.91 -15.05
C GLY A 14 1.34 -8.76 -16.16
N PHE A 15 0.48 -9.71 -15.79
CA PHE A 15 -0.28 -10.51 -16.76
C PHE A 15 -1.18 -9.64 -17.64
N HIS A 16 -1.89 -8.69 -17.05
CA HIS A 16 -2.75 -7.77 -17.78
C HIS A 16 -1.97 -6.97 -18.82
N HIS A 17 -0.88 -6.33 -18.42
CA HIS A 17 -0.08 -5.52 -19.33
C HIS A 17 0.64 -6.35 -20.41
N GLY A 18 1.07 -7.57 -20.09
CA GLY A 18 1.77 -8.43 -21.05
C GLY A 18 0.87 -9.12 -22.07
N PHE A 19 -0.38 -9.45 -21.69
CA PHE A 19 -1.22 -10.37 -22.49
C PHE A 19 -2.65 -9.89 -22.73
N VAL A 20 -3.22 -9.07 -21.85
CA VAL A 20 -4.66 -8.75 -21.88
C VAL A 20 -4.95 -7.35 -22.40
N ALA A 21 -4.05 -6.39 -22.14
CA ALA A 21 -4.28 -4.97 -22.41
C ALA A 21 -4.59 -4.65 -23.88
N ALA A 22 -4.14 -5.49 -24.81
CA ALA A 22 -4.42 -5.35 -26.25
C ALA A 22 -5.85 -5.74 -26.66
N HIS A 23 -6.61 -6.41 -25.79
CA HIS A 23 -7.96 -6.90 -26.07
C HIS A 23 -8.99 -6.07 -25.30
N GLU A 24 -9.74 -5.19 -25.98
CA GLU A 24 -10.60 -4.17 -25.36
C GLU A 24 -11.53 -4.71 -24.25
N THR A 25 -12.33 -5.74 -24.55
CA THR A 25 -13.30 -6.30 -23.59
C THR A 25 -12.61 -7.01 -22.43
N ALA A 26 -11.59 -7.82 -22.71
CA ALA A 26 -10.83 -8.53 -21.68
C ALA A 26 -10.03 -7.55 -20.81
N SER A 27 -9.54 -6.47 -21.41
CA SER A 27 -8.82 -5.38 -20.75
C SER A 27 -9.71 -4.68 -19.74
N ALA A 28 -10.95 -4.32 -20.10
CA ALA A 28 -11.90 -3.68 -19.18
C ALA A 28 -12.23 -4.56 -17.96
N VAL A 29 -12.47 -5.85 -18.18
CA VAL A 29 -12.76 -6.81 -17.10
C VAL A 29 -11.52 -7.00 -16.21
N SER A 30 -10.36 -7.23 -16.82
CA SER A 30 -9.10 -7.42 -16.10
C SER A 30 -8.72 -6.18 -15.30
N TRP A 31 -8.92 -4.99 -15.85
CA TRP A 31 -8.67 -3.72 -15.17
C TRP A 31 -9.58 -3.51 -13.96
N SER A 32 -10.86 -3.88 -14.08
CA SER A 32 -11.81 -3.88 -12.97
C SER A 32 -11.33 -4.79 -11.82
N ALA A 33 -10.86 -6.00 -12.16
CA ALA A 33 -10.31 -6.93 -11.17
C ALA A 33 -9.03 -6.39 -10.50
N ILE A 34 -8.09 -5.84 -11.27
CA ILE A 34 -6.87 -5.18 -10.74
C ILE A 34 -7.25 -4.07 -9.77
N SER A 35 -8.19 -3.21 -10.17
CA SER A 35 -8.62 -2.06 -9.39
C SER A 35 -9.17 -2.48 -8.02
N LEU A 36 -9.99 -3.53 -7.98
CA LEU A 36 -10.49 -4.10 -6.73
C LEU A 36 -9.37 -4.70 -5.87
N LEU A 37 -8.43 -5.44 -6.47
CA LEU A 37 -7.28 -5.99 -5.75
C LEU A 37 -6.43 -4.89 -5.11
N ILE A 38 -6.20 -3.79 -5.81
CA ILE A 38 -5.48 -2.62 -5.29
C ILE A 38 -6.24 -2.00 -4.12
N ALA A 39 -7.55 -1.76 -4.26
CA ALA A 39 -8.36 -1.21 -3.17
C ALA A 39 -8.39 -2.12 -1.92
N VAL A 40 -8.41 -3.45 -2.12
CA VAL A 40 -8.27 -4.42 -1.02
C VAL A 40 -6.89 -4.30 -0.38
N ALA A 41 -5.81 -4.26 -1.17
CA ALA A 41 -4.45 -4.10 -0.66
C ALA A 41 -4.28 -2.81 0.17
N ILE A 42 -4.82 -1.69 -0.31
CA ILE A 42 -4.83 -0.40 0.40
C ILE A 42 -5.61 -0.50 1.72
N SER A 43 -6.74 -1.23 1.73
CA SER A 43 -7.52 -1.45 2.96
C SER A 43 -6.71 -2.20 4.02
N TYR A 44 -6.01 -3.26 3.61
CA TYR A 44 -5.13 -3.99 4.51
C TYR A 44 -3.94 -3.14 4.96
N LEU A 45 -3.38 -2.31 4.07
CA LEU A 45 -2.29 -1.40 4.41
C LEU A 45 -2.74 -0.37 5.45
N LEU A 46 -3.92 0.22 5.29
CA LEU A 46 -4.51 1.14 6.27
C LEU A 46 -4.75 0.44 7.60
N ALA A 47 -5.37 -0.74 7.59
CA ALA A 47 -5.63 -1.49 8.82
C ALA A 47 -4.33 -1.87 9.56
N ALA A 48 -3.31 -2.31 8.82
CA ALA A 48 -1.99 -2.58 9.38
C ALA A 48 -1.34 -1.32 9.96
N SER A 49 -1.42 -0.19 9.24
CA SER A 49 -0.87 1.10 9.69
C SER A 49 -1.55 1.59 10.97
N ILE A 50 -2.89 1.54 11.04
CA ILE A 50 -3.65 1.90 12.23
C ILE A 50 -3.22 1.04 13.43
N ASN A 51 -3.23 -0.28 13.27
CA ASN A 51 -2.86 -1.20 14.35
C ASN A 51 -1.39 -1.02 14.79
N SER A 52 -0.50 -0.76 13.84
CA SER A 52 0.94 -0.61 14.08
C SER A 52 1.32 0.74 14.71
N VAL A 53 0.58 1.81 14.39
CA VAL A 53 0.92 3.18 14.82
C VAL A 53 0.12 3.60 16.05
N LEU A 54 -1.18 3.31 16.06
CA LEU A 54 -2.08 3.73 17.14
C LEU A 54 -2.25 2.64 18.21
N GLY A 55 -2.09 1.37 17.83
CA GLY A 55 -2.33 0.20 18.67
C GLY A 55 -3.67 -0.49 18.39
N LYS A 56 -3.82 -1.73 18.86
CA LYS A 56 -5.03 -2.55 18.64
C LYS A 56 -6.28 -1.85 19.18
N GLY A 57 -7.36 -1.88 18.39
CA GLY A 57 -8.67 -1.33 18.76
C GLY A 57 -8.80 0.19 18.66
N ARG A 58 -7.70 0.91 18.42
CA ARG A 58 -7.71 2.35 18.14
C ARG A 58 -7.91 2.57 16.64
N GLY A 59 -8.66 3.61 16.26
CA GLY A 59 -8.92 3.92 14.86
C GLY A 59 -10.07 3.14 14.20
N GLN A 60 -10.94 2.49 14.98
CA GLN A 60 -12.17 1.83 14.46
C GLN A 60 -13.02 2.72 13.54
N PRO A 61 -13.25 4.02 13.84
CA PRO A 61 -13.99 4.88 12.93
C PRO A 61 -13.37 4.95 11.52
N LEU A 62 -12.03 4.98 11.42
CA LEU A 62 -11.33 5.00 10.13
C LEU A 62 -11.53 3.70 9.35
N LEU A 63 -11.60 2.56 10.05
CA LEU A 63 -11.87 1.26 9.43
C LEU A 63 -13.32 1.15 8.94
N ILE A 64 -14.28 1.70 9.68
CA ILE A 64 -15.68 1.75 9.27
C ILE A 64 -15.84 2.64 8.03
N ILE A 65 -15.27 3.85 8.06
CA ILE A 65 -15.25 4.76 6.90
C ILE A 65 -14.61 4.04 5.71
N ARG A 66 -13.51 3.31 5.95
CA ARG A 66 -12.83 2.56 4.90
C ARG A 66 -13.70 1.45 4.32
N ALA A 67 -14.43 0.71 5.15
CA ALA A 67 -15.33 -0.34 4.68
C ALA A 67 -16.46 0.24 3.80
N ILE A 68 -17.03 1.39 4.18
CA ILE A 68 -18.04 2.10 3.39
C ILE A 68 -17.43 2.58 2.06
N SER A 69 -16.25 3.20 2.11
CA SER A 69 -15.52 3.66 0.91
C SER A 69 -15.20 2.51 -0.04
N LEU A 70 -14.77 1.36 0.48
CA LEU A 70 -14.48 0.16 -0.31
C LEU A 70 -15.76 -0.41 -0.95
N ALA A 71 -16.87 -0.44 -0.22
CA ALA A 71 -18.17 -0.85 -0.75
C ALA A 71 -18.64 0.10 -1.86
N ALA A 72 -18.51 1.41 -1.66
CA ALA A 72 -18.83 2.40 -2.69
C ALA A 72 -17.95 2.23 -3.94
N PHE A 73 -16.65 2.00 -3.77
CA PHE A 73 -15.75 1.72 -4.87
C PHE A 73 -16.12 0.42 -5.60
N PHE A 74 -16.48 -0.63 -4.88
CA PHE A 74 -16.95 -1.88 -5.47
C PHE A 74 -18.19 -1.64 -6.36
N LEU A 75 -19.16 -0.87 -5.88
CA LEU A 75 -20.35 -0.50 -6.65
C LEU A 75 -20.00 0.26 -7.94
N LEU A 76 -19.03 1.19 -7.85
CA LEU A 76 -18.53 1.91 -9.03
C LEU A 76 -17.87 0.95 -10.02
N VAL A 77 -17.04 0.02 -9.55
CA VAL A 77 -16.40 -0.98 -10.43
C VAL A 77 -17.43 -1.86 -11.15
N VAL A 78 -18.40 -2.44 -10.43
CA VAL A 78 -19.42 -3.31 -11.06
C VAL A 78 -20.36 -2.56 -12.00
N SER A 79 -20.49 -1.23 -11.84
CA SER A 79 -21.23 -0.36 -12.76
C SER A 79 -20.43 0.06 -14.01
N GLY A 80 -19.21 -0.47 -14.19
CA GLY A 80 -18.35 -0.14 -15.33
C GLY A 80 -17.51 1.13 -15.15
N ASN A 81 -17.49 1.72 -13.96
CA ASN A 81 -16.76 2.96 -13.66
C ASN A 81 -15.37 2.70 -13.01
N ALA A 82 -14.75 1.55 -13.32
CA ALA A 82 -13.39 1.23 -12.89
C ALA A 82 -12.37 2.06 -13.69
N THR A 83 -12.18 3.32 -13.34
CA THR A 83 -11.17 4.19 -13.96
C THR A 83 -10.05 4.52 -12.97
N ILE A 84 -8.89 4.93 -13.49
CA ILE A 84 -7.79 5.47 -12.66
C ILE A 84 -8.30 6.62 -11.79
N THR A 85 -9.10 7.53 -12.38
CA THR A 85 -9.68 8.66 -11.65
C THR A 85 -10.58 8.21 -10.51
N THR A 86 -11.46 7.24 -10.76
CA THR A 86 -12.32 6.67 -9.71
C THR A 86 -11.49 6.10 -8.57
N LEU A 87 -10.48 5.29 -8.90
CA LEU A 87 -9.57 4.70 -7.92
C LEU A 87 -8.83 5.81 -7.13
N MET A 88 -8.30 6.84 -7.79
CA MET A 88 -7.61 7.94 -7.11
C MET A 88 -8.54 8.71 -6.17
N LEU A 89 -9.78 8.97 -6.57
CA LEU A 89 -10.75 9.69 -5.75
C LEU A 89 -11.21 8.88 -4.52
N THR A 90 -11.43 7.57 -4.67
CA THR A 90 -11.90 6.73 -3.56
C THR A 90 -10.78 6.25 -2.64
N GLU A 91 -9.59 6.02 -3.19
CA GLU A 91 -8.46 5.43 -2.47
C GLU A 91 -7.43 6.45 -1.98
N GLY A 92 -7.40 7.64 -2.61
CA GLY A 92 -6.44 8.69 -2.28
C GLY A 92 -6.53 9.15 -0.84
N VAL A 93 -7.74 9.24 -0.28
CA VAL A 93 -7.95 9.58 1.14
C VAL A 93 -7.38 8.51 2.06
N ALA A 94 -7.56 7.22 1.75
CA ALA A 94 -7.00 6.13 2.53
C ALA A 94 -5.46 6.19 2.53
N MET A 95 -4.86 6.45 1.37
CA MET A 95 -3.41 6.64 1.26
C MET A 95 -2.91 7.88 2.01
N ALA A 96 -3.64 8.99 1.96
CA ALA A 96 -3.30 10.19 2.73
C ALA A 96 -3.33 9.92 4.25
N ILE A 97 -4.30 9.13 4.73
CA ILE A 97 -4.35 8.69 6.13
C ILE A 97 -3.15 7.80 6.46
N VAL A 98 -2.80 6.83 5.60
CA VAL A 98 -1.61 5.99 5.78
C VAL A 98 -0.35 6.85 5.91
N VAL A 99 -0.16 7.82 5.02
CA VAL A 99 0.97 8.77 5.08
C VAL A 99 0.96 9.52 6.40
N GLY A 100 -0.18 10.10 6.80
CA GLY A 100 -0.32 10.85 8.04
C GLY A 100 0.02 10.03 9.29
N LEU A 101 -0.43 8.76 9.33
CA LEU A 101 -0.09 7.83 10.41
C LEU A 101 1.42 7.57 10.48
N TRP A 102 2.09 7.35 9.35
CA TRP A 102 3.52 7.07 9.35
C TRP A 102 4.38 8.31 9.58
N VAL A 103 3.92 9.50 9.19
CA VAL A 103 4.52 10.78 9.61
C VAL A 103 4.43 10.93 11.12
N TYR A 104 3.25 10.69 11.70
CA TYR A 104 3.08 10.70 13.15
C TYR A 104 3.98 9.68 13.85
N ALA A 105 4.05 8.44 13.33
CA ALA A 105 4.91 7.40 13.88
C ALA A 105 6.39 7.79 13.87
N TRP A 106 6.84 8.41 12.77
CA TRP A 106 8.21 8.91 12.63
C TRP A 106 8.50 10.07 13.60
N GLN A 107 7.57 11.02 13.75
CA GLN A 107 7.67 12.10 14.74
C GLN A 107 7.69 11.60 16.20
N LYS A 108 7.11 10.42 16.44
CA LYS A 108 7.14 9.72 17.74
C LYS A 108 8.28 8.71 17.85
N GLU A 109 9.22 8.72 16.91
CA GLU A 109 10.40 7.84 16.88
C GLU A 109 10.05 6.35 16.97
N GLN A 110 8.84 5.97 16.50
CA GLN A 110 8.45 4.57 16.51
C GLN A 110 9.34 3.76 15.55
N PRO A 111 9.73 2.54 15.90
CA PRO A 111 10.63 1.72 15.10
C PRO A 111 10.17 1.59 13.65
N GLY A 112 11.08 1.65 12.68
CA GLY A 112 10.75 1.50 11.26
C GLY A 112 9.91 2.63 10.62
N GLY A 113 9.53 3.69 11.35
CA GLY A 113 8.71 4.78 10.81
C GLY A 113 9.35 5.47 9.60
N SER A 114 10.66 5.76 9.68
CA SER A 114 11.43 6.35 8.58
C SER A 114 11.54 5.43 7.36
N LEU A 115 11.66 4.11 7.57
CA LEU A 115 11.73 3.13 6.48
C LEU A 115 10.41 3.03 5.73
N VAL A 116 9.27 3.06 6.45
CA VAL A 116 7.96 3.06 5.80
C VAL A 116 7.72 4.35 5.03
N LEU A 117 8.09 5.51 5.58
CA LEU A 117 8.00 6.77 4.84
C LEU A 117 8.90 6.79 3.59
N ALA A 118 10.11 6.25 3.68
CA ALA A 118 10.98 6.09 2.52
C ALA A 118 10.36 5.15 1.47
N ALA A 119 9.75 4.04 1.88
CA ALA A 119 9.03 3.13 0.99
C ALA A 119 7.86 3.82 0.27
N ILE A 120 7.08 4.62 1.00
CA ILE A 120 5.97 5.42 0.44
C ILE A 120 6.52 6.47 -0.55
N PHE A 121 7.57 7.19 -0.17
CA PHE A 121 8.20 8.19 -1.02
C PHE A 121 8.71 7.59 -2.34
N LEU A 122 9.39 6.45 -2.30
CA LEU A 122 9.83 5.75 -3.51
C LEU A 122 8.65 5.30 -4.38
N SER A 123 7.55 4.88 -3.77
CA SER A 123 6.32 4.52 -4.49
C SER A 123 5.67 5.74 -5.15
N LEU A 124 5.69 6.90 -4.50
CA LEU A 124 5.22 8.18 -5.07
C LEU A 124 6.14 8.65 -6.21
N LEU A 125 7.45 8.53 -6.05
CA LEU A 125 8.42 8.84 -7.10
C LEU A 125 8.21 7.95 -8.32
N ALA A 126 8.02 6.64 -8.11
CA ALA A 126 7.68 5.71 -9.18
C ALA A 126 6.39 6.13 -9.92
N ALA A 127 5.34 6.51 -9.18
CA ALA A 127 4.09 6.99 -9.77
C ALA A 127 4.28 8.29 -10.57
N ALA A 128 5.12 9.21 -10.09
CA ALA A 128 5.46 10.45 -10.81
C ALA A 128 6.24 10.16 -12.10
N LEU A 129 7.20 9.22 -12.07
CA LEU A 129 7.92 8.78 -13.27
C LEU A 129 6.99 8.14 -14.31
N LYS A 130 5.99 7.38 -13.85
CA LYS A 130 4.95 6.84 -14.74
C LYS A 130 4.15 7.96 -15.41
N ALA A 131 3.76 8.97 -14.63
CA ALA A 131 2.94 10.07 -15.09
C ALA A 131 3.69 11.03 -16.04
N SER A 132 5.02 11.11 -15.96
CA SER A 132 5.82 11.96 -16.84
C SER A 132 6.00 11.40 -18.25
N SER A 133 5.51 10.17 -18.53
CA SER A 133 5.73 9.46 -19.79
C SER A 133 7.21 9.26 -20.17
N ALA A 134 8.11 9.35 -19.18
CA ALA A 134 9.54 9.18 -19.40
C ALA A 134 9.85 7.78 -19.94
N GLN A 135 10.72 7.72 -20.94
CA GLN A 135 11.26 6.48 -21.49
C GLN A 135 12.78 6.50 -21.28
N ILE A 136 13.33 5.38 -20.83
CA ILE A 136 14.77 5.26 -20.58
C ILE A 136 15.29 4.03 -21.33
N THR A 137 16.33 4.22 -22.12
CA THR A 137 17.09 3.12 -22.72
C THR A 137 18.31 2.84 -21.85
N LEU A 138 18.42 1.63 -21.32
CA LEU A 138 19.57 1.20 -20.51
C LEU A 138 20.14 -0.10 -21.08
N ALA A 139 21.43 -0.10 -21.42
CA ALA A 139 22.13 -1.27 -21.97
C ALA A 139 21.43 -1.93 -23.18
N GLY A 140 20.81 -1.12 -24.04
CA GLY A 140 20.06 -1.59 -25.22
C GLY A 140 18.65 -2.09 -24.94
N TRP A 141 18.18 -2.04 -23.69
CA TRP A 141 16.79 -2.34 -23.32
C TRP A 141 16.00 -1.05 -23.18
N GLU A 142 14.83 -1.00 -23.82
CA GLU A 142 13.87 0.10 -23.67
C GLU A 142 12.94 -0.17 -22.49
N PHE A 143 12.88 0.78 -21.55
CA PHE A 143 11.94 0.76 -20.45
C PHE A 143 10.85 1.79 -20.70
N ASP A 144 9.64 1.30 -20.97
CA ASP A 144 8.45 2.13 -21.05
C ASP A 144 8.03 2.64 -19.65
N PRO A 145 7.12 3.64 -19.55
CA PRO A 145 6.73 4.22 -18.27
C PRO A 145 6.15 3.21 -17.25
N ASN A 146 5.48 2.14 -17.69
CA ASN A 146 5.00 1.09 -16.79
C ASN A 146 6.15 0.22 -16.27
N SER A 147 7.09 -0.14 -17.14
CA SER A 147 8.28 -0.88 -16.74
C SER A 147 9.11 -0.08 -15.73
N LEU A 148 9.33 1.21 -15.97
CA LEU A 148 10.03 2.11 -15.05
C LEU A 148 9.30 2.26 -13.71
N TYR A 149 7.97 2.37 -13.73
CA TYR A 149 7.16 2.39 -12.53
C TYR A 149 7.43 1.19 -11.63
N HIS A 150 7.37 -0.02 -12.18
CA HIS A 150 7.54 -1.24 -11.41
C HIS A 150 8.96 -1.42 -10.89
N VAL A 151 9.98 -1.11 -11.71
CA VAL A 151 11.38 -1.16 -11.29
C VAL A 151 11.66 -0.17 -10.16
N ALA A 152 11.18 1.08 -10.30
CA ALA A 152 11.33 2.11 -9.26
C ALA A 152 10.57 1.76 -7.96
N GLN A 153 9.52 0.94 -8.04
CA GLN A 153 8.75 0.49 -6.89
C GLN A 153 9.43 -0.63 -6.08
N MET A 154 10.27 -1.47 -6.71
CA MET A 154 10.91 -2.62 -6.03
C MET A 154 11.71 -2.23 -4.77
N PRO A 155 12.57 -1.19 -4.78
CA PRO A 155 13.26 -0.75 -3.58
C PRO A 155 12.31 -0.32 -2.46
N GLY A 156 11.15 0.26 -2.80
CA GLY A 156 10.12 0.63 -1.82
C GLY A 156 9.52 -0.59 -1.12
N ILE A 157 9.19 -1.65 -1.87
CA ILE A 157 8.68 -2.92 -1.29
C ILE A 157 9.75 -3.54 -0.38
N TRP A 158 11.03 -3.49 -0.78
CA TRP A 158 12.13 -4.01 0.02
C TRP A 158 12.29 -3.25 1.34
N LEU A 159 12.23 -1.91 1.32
CA LEU A 159 12.26 -1.10 2.54
C LEU A 159 11.09 -1.40 3.47
N MET A 160 9.89 -1.67 2.93
CA MET A 160 8.73 -2.06 3.72
C MET A 160 8.96 -3.42 4.42
N LEU A 161 9.60 -4.38 3.75
CA LEU A 161 9.96 -5.66 4.35
C LEU A 161 10.94 -5.48 5.53
N ILE A 162 11.99 -4.68 5.33
CA ILE A 162 12.97 -4.37 6.38
C ILE A 162 12.29 -3.67 7.57
N ALA A 163 11.38 -2.74 7.30
CA ALA A 163 10.66 -2.00 8.34
C ALA A 163 9.86 -2.95 9.26
N ILE A 164 9.27 -3.99 8.69
CA ILE A 164 8.49 -4.99 9.43
C ILE A 164 9.40 -5.90 10.24
N GLN A 165 10.50 -6.38 9.65
CA GLN A 165 11.48 -7.20 10.37
C GLN A 165 12.00 -6.46 11.60
N ARG A 166 12.47 -5.20 11.43
CA ARG A 166 12.95 -4.39 12.56
C ARG A 166 11.90 -4.15 13.65
N ARG A 167 10.62 -4.05 13.28
CA ARG A 167 9.54 -3.90 14.27
C ARG A 167 9.29 -5.19 15.03
N ALA A 168 9.39 -6.35 14.38
CA ALA A 168 9.26 -7.66 15.03
C ALA A 168 10.40 -7.87 16.05
N ASP A 169 11.64 -7.57 15.65
CA ASP A 169 12.83 -7.69 16.52
C ASP A 169 12.67 -6.86 17.81
N VAL A 170 12.25 -5.59 17.70
CA VAL A 170 12.01 -4.72 18.87
C VAL A 170 10.89 -5.25 19.77
N MET A 171 9.87 -5.91 19.22
CA MET A 171 8.80 -6.52 20.02
C MET A 171 9.25 -7.77 20.76
N GLU A 172 10.19 -8.54 20.19
CA GLU A 172 10.78 -9.72 20.85
C GLU A 172 11.77 -9.33 21.94
N GLU A 173 12.48 -8.21 21.78
CA GLU A 173 13.44 -7.70 22.77
C GLU A 173 12.77 -7.12 24.03
N GLN A 174 11.49 -6.74 24.00
CA GLN A 174 10.79 -6.23 25.19
C GLN A 174 10.49 -7.36 26.21
N PRO A 175 11.06 -7.32 27.43
CA PRO A 175 10.87 -8.38 28.41
C PRO A 175 9.41 -8.48 28.89
N VAL A 176 8.87 -9.70 28.91
CA VAL A 176 7.48 -10.04 29.27
C VAL A 176 7.01 -9.41 30.60
N TRP A 177 7.92 -9.17 31.55
CA TRP A 177 7.59 -8.62 32.88
C TRP A 177 7.30 -7.11 32.91
N GLN A 178 7.72 -6.33 31.90
CA GLN A 178 7.41 -4.89 31.86
C GLN A 178 5.94 -4.60 31.50
N SER A 179 5.20 -5.62 31.04
CA SER A 179 3.79 -5.49 30.66
C SER A 179 2.78 -5.76 31.80
N GLY A 180 3.24 -6.14 33.01
CA GLY A 180 2.35 -6.73 34.03
C GLY A 180 2.60 -6.42 35.50
N GLY A 181 3.33 -5.38 35.89
CA GLY A 181 3.73 -5.23 37.30
C GLY A 181 3.80 -3.80 37.84
N ALA A 182 2.66 -3.20 38.16
CA ALA A 182 2.57 -2.15 39.16
C ALA A 182 1.53 -2.55 40.22
N ALA A 183 1.81 -3.62 40.96
CA ALA A 183 1.19 -3.82 42.26
C ALA A 183 1.91 -2.91 43.25
N ALA A 184 1.23 -1.84 43.68
CA ALA A 184 1.74 -0.90 44.67
C ALA A 184 1.93 -1.61 46.03
N PRO A 185 3.03 -1.36 46.76
CA PRO A 185 3.15 -1.81 48.14
C PRO A 185 2.21 -0.99 49.03
N ALA A 186 1.49 -1.70 49.91
CA ALA A 186 0.69 -1.15 51.00
C ALA A 186 1.57 -0.85 52.22
#